data_AF-A0AAI9KUH4-F1
#
_entry.id   AF-A0AAI9KUH4-F1
#
_cell.length_a   1.000
_cell.length_b   1.000
_cell.length_c   1.000
_cell.angle_alpha   90.00
_cell.angle_beta   90.00
_cell.angle_gamma   90.00
#
_symmetry.space_group_name_H-M   'P 1'
#
loop_
_entity.id
_entity.type
_entity.pdbx_description
1 polymer ?
#
loop_
_entity_poly.entity_id
_entity_poly.type
_entity_poly.pdbx_seq_one_letter_code
_entity_poly.pdbx_strand_id
1 'polypeptide(L)'
;MHDKSNIYPELKILSPLEQTWASYRRNPLAMAGLWCLGLLLLVTLIGPLVIPYGIDDQHSNHLLLAPSWANSGNIDYFLGTDDLGRDILSRLVAGARLTFGNALLVVLIALVIGSAIGILGGMSKGVKSSVLHHLLDTLLSIPSLLLAIIVVAILGPGLFNTLIAITLALIPPFIRATYNAVHAEMQKEYIIASRLDGSPPQRIMRLAILPNIVETLVTQTTRTLSAAILDISAVGFLGLGAQSPQPEWGAMLADSSDLIYLAPWTVTLPGMAILFSVLVTNLVGEGIREALKEGND
;
A
#
# COMPACT_ATOMS: atom_id res chain seq x y z
N MET A 1 58.14 14.01 12.51
CA MET A 1 57.43 13.85 13.79
C MET A 1 56.08 13.23 13.47
N HIS A 2 56.03 11.89 13.45
CA HIS A 2 54.84 11.11 13.14
C HIS A 2 54.05 10.97 14.43
N ASP A 3 52.85 11.55 14.49
CA ASP A 3 51.93 11.33 15.59
C ASP A 3 51.30 9.94 15.43
N LYS A 4 51.83 8.98 16.19
CA LYS A 4 51.30 7.63 16.35
C LYS A 4 50.49 7.59 17.65
N SER A 5 49.27 8.14 17.67
CA SER A 5 48.37 7.94 18.81
C SER A 5 46.90 7.95 18.44
N ASN A 6 46.48 7.10 17.50
CA ASN A 6 45.09 6.64 17.49
C ASN A 6 45.05 5.13 17.26
N ILE A 7 45.21 4.37 18.35
CA ILE A 7 45.32 2.89 18.38
C ILE A 7 43.93 2.23 18.53
N TYR A 8 42.88 3.02 18.76
CA TYR A 8 41.50 2.54 18.72
C TYR A 8 40.87 3.04 17.42
N PRO A 9 40.46 2.17 16.48
CA PRO A 9 39.50 2.62 15.48
C PRO A 9 38.30 3.12 16.27
N GLU A 10 37.97 4.42 16.16
CA GLU A 10 36.71 4.93 16.65
C GLU A 10 35.62 4.08 15.98
N LEU A 11 35.08 3.11 16.74
CA LEU A 11 33.90 2.36 16.35
C LEU A 11 32.79 3.38 16.26
N LYS A 12 32.59 3.91 15.05
CA LYS A 12 31.52 4.85 14.76
C LYS A 12 30.22 4.08 14.97
N ILE A 13 29.62 4.22 16.14
CA ILE A 13 28.35 3.60 16.48
C ILE A 13 27.32 4.28 15.58
N LEU A 14 26.97 3.62 14.48
CA LEU A 14 25.94 4.08 13.56
C LEU A 14 24.62 4.14 14.31
N SER A 15 23.81 5.16 14.04
CA SER A 15 22.45 5.20 14.58
C SER A 15 21.63 4.01 14.06
N PRO A 16 20.60 3.54 14.79
CA PRO A 16 19.78 2.42 14.35
C PRO A 16 19.24 2.60 12.92
N LEU A 17 18.85 3.83 12.55
CA LEU A 17 18.39 4.15 11.19
C LEU A 17 19.50 4.06 10.14
N GLU A 18 20.74 4.45 10.47
CA GLU A 18 21.88 4.31 9.56
C GLU A 18 22.27 2.84 9.35
N GLN A 19 22.15 2.01 10.39
CA GLN A 19 22.38 0.57 10.30
C GLN A 19 21.32 -0.11 9.42
N THR A 20 20.04 0.19 9.67
CA THR A 20 18.93 -0.27 8.81
C THR A 20 19.14 0.17 7.37
N TRP A 21 19.49 1.43 7.11
CA TRP A 21 19.72 1.90 5.75
C TRP A 21 20.92 1.23 5.07
N ALA A 22 22.02 1.01 5.82
CA ALA A 22 23.20 0.32 5.32
C ALA A 22 22.90 -1.14 4.95
N SER A 23 22.09 -1.84 5.76
CA SER A 23 21.59 -3.18 5.46
C SER A 23 20.68 -3.16 4.22
N TYR A 24 19.69 -2.27 4.17
CA TYR A 24 18.75 -2.16 3.06
C TYR A 24 19.44 -1.96 1.70
N ARG A 25 20.47 -1.09 1.66
CA ARG A 25 21.24 -0.83 0.43
C ARG A 25 22.09 -2.00 -0.06
N ARG A 26 22.40 -2.97 0.80
CA ARG A 26 23.15 -4.17 0.42
C ARG A 26 22.28 -5.17 -0.35
N ASN A 27 20.95 -5.11 -0.21
CA ASN A 27 20.03 -5.97 -0.92
C ASN A 27 19.67 -5.36 -2.30
N PRO A 28 20.18 -5.92 -3.42
CA PRO A 28 19.94 -5.36 -4.75
C PRO A 28 18.48 -5.47 -5.20
N LEU A 29 17.74 -6.49 -4.73
CA LEU A 29 16.32 -6.65 -5.02
C LEU A 29 15.49 -5.59 -4.30
N ALA A 30 15.81 -5.31 -3.03
CA ALA A 30 15.18 -4.24 -2.28
C ALA A 30 15.43 -2.86 -2.92
N MET A 31 16.66 -2.60 -3.38
CA MET A 31 16.99 -1.39 -4.14
C MET A 31 16.21 -1.29 -5.45
N ALA A 32 16.16 -2.34 -6.26
CA ALA A 32 15.37 -2.35 -7.49
C ALA A 32 13.89 -2.07 -7.22
N GLY A 33 13.32 -2.69 -6.18
CA GLY A 33 11.98 -2.40 -5.70
C GLY A 33 11.81 -0.92 -5.31
N LEU A 34 12.75 -0.34 -4.58
CA LEU A 34 12.70 1.07 -4.16
C LEU A 34 12.69 2.02 -5.36
N TRP A 35 13.54 1.78 -6.36
CA TRP A 35 13.57 2.60 -7.58
C TRP A 35 12.26 2.49 -8.36
N CYS A 36 11.73 1.28 -8.52
CA CYS A 36 10.44 1.05 -9.17
C CYS A 36 9.28 1.70 -8.41
N LEU A 37 9.29 1.66 -7.08
CA LEU A 37 8.28 2.31 -6.24
C LEU A 37 8.37 3.83 -6.37
N GLY A 38 9.58 4.37 -6.38
CA GLY A 38 9.83 5.78 -6.62
C GLY A 38 9.29 6.25 -7.98
N LEU A 39 9.52 5.45 -9.04
CA LEU A 39 8.96 5.71 -10.36
C LEU A 39 7.42 5.66 -10.35
N LEU A 40 6.84 4.64 -9.71
CA LEU A 40 5.38 4.50 -9.60
C LEU A 40 4.75 5.67 -8.85
N LEU A 41 5.38 6.12 -7.76
CA LEU A 41 4.97 7.31 -7.01
C LEU A 41 5.07 8.57 -7.86
N LEU A 42 6.14 8.72 -8.64
CA LEU A 42 6.31 9.85 -9.55
C LEU A 42 5.21 9.88 -10.61
N VAL A 43 4.92 8.74 -11.25
CA VAL A 43 3.81 8.60 -12.21
C VAL A 43 2.47 8.89 -11.54
N THR A 44 2.27 8.43 -10.31
CA THR A 44 1.03 8.66 -9.54
C THR A 44 0.79 10.14 -9.23
N LEU A 45 1.84 10.89 -8.91
CA LEU A 45 1.76 12.31 -8.53
C LEU A 45 1.74 13.25 -9.73
N ILE A 46 2.62 13.02 -10.70
CA ILE A 46 2.89 13.94 -11.80
C ILE A 46 2.29 13.43 -13.12
N GLY A 47 2.05 12.12 -13.23
CA GLY A 47 1.57 11.48 -14.47
C GLY A 47 0.36 12.14 -15.11
N PRO A 48 -0.72 12.49 -14.38
CA PRO A 48 -1.87 13.18 -14.97
C PRO A 48 -1.55 14.53 -15.63
N LEU A 49 -0.39 15.14 -15.35
CA LEU A 49 0.08 16.38 -15.98
C LEU A 49 0.91 16.13 -17.25
N VAL A 50 1.34 14.88 -17.48
CA VAL A 50 2.30 14.48 -18.53
C VAL A 50 1.65 13.53 -19.54
N ILE A 51 0.34 13.32 -19.46
CA ILE A 51 -0.39 12.49 -20.42
C ILE A 51 -0.46 13.16 -21.81
N PRO A 52 -0.27 12.40 -22.91
CA PRO A 52 -0.29 12.96 -24.26
C PRO A 52 -1.69 13.37 -24.73
N TYR A 53 -2.74 12.69 -24.26
CA TYR A 53 -4.13 12.97 -24.62
C TYR A 53 -5.00 13.16 -23.37
N GLY A 54 -6.15 13.80 -23.51
CA GLY A 54 -7.16 13.87 -22.46
C GLY A 54 -7.69 12.47 -22.13
N ILE A 55 -7.96 12.22 -20.85
CA ILE A 55 -8.46 10.92 -20.35
C ILE A 55 -9.82 10.51 -20.97
N ASP A 56 -10.57 11.50 -21.45
CA ASP A 56 -11.93 11.37 -21.99
C ASP A 56 -11.97 11.65 -23.51
N ASP A 57 -10.83 11.93 -24.13
CA ASP A 57 -10.76 12.24 -25.57
C ASP A 57 -11.05 10.97 -26.39
N GLN A 58 -12.21 10.95 -27.05
CA GLN A 58 -12.65 9.84 -27.88
C GLN A 58 -12.36 10.10 -29.34
N HIS A 59 -11.66 9.17 -29.99
CA HIS A 59 -11.33 9.25 -31.41
C HIS A 59 -12.01 8.11 -32.16
N SER A 60 -13.22 8.36 -32.70
CA SER A 60 -14.03 7.34 -33.38
C SER A 60 -13.37 6.71 -34.61
N ASN A 61 -12.33 7.32 -35.16
CA ASN A 61 -11.56 6.77 -36.29
C ASN A 61 -10.45 5.80 -35.84
N HIS A 62 -10.17 5.71 -34.54
CA HIS A 62 -9.09 4.93 -33.95
C HIS A 62 -9.63 4.01 -32.85
N LEU A 63 -10.73 3.28 -33.13
CA LEU A 63 -11.28 2.29 -32.20
C LEU A 63 -10.43 1.02 -32.20
N LEU A 64 -10.12 0.48 -31.03
CA LEU A 64 -9.36 -0.78 -30.87
C LEU A 64 -8.07 -0.79 -31.69
N LEU A 65 -7.37 0.33 -31.73
CA LEU A 65 -6.10 0.45 -32.43
C LEU A 65 -5.04 -0.31 -31.63
N ALA A 66 -4.31 -1.18 -32.31
CA ALA A 66 -3.25 -1.96 -31.69
C ALA A 66 -2.08 -1.06 -31.23
N PRO A 67 -1.27 -1.50 -30.25
CA PRO A 67 -0.10 -0.76 -29.82
C PRO A 67 0.90 -0.58 -30.96
N SER A 68 1.75 0.43 -30.86
CA SER A 68 2.62 0.87 -31.96
C SER A 68 3.62 -0.19 -32.47
N TRP A 69 3.89 -1.23 -31.67
CA TRP A 69 4.76 -2.36 -32.06
C TRP A 69 4.03 -3.48 -32.81
N ALA A 70 2.70 -3.40 -32.93
CA ALA A 70 1.91 -4.34 -33.74
C ALA A 70 1.80 -3.84 -35.20
N ASN A 71 1.62 -4.76 -36.14
CA ASN A 71 1.55 -4.44 -37.57
C ASN A 71 0.40 -3.46 -37.94
N SER A 72 -0.65 -3.41 -37.12
CA SER A 72 -1.82 -2.54 -37.29
C SER A 72 -1.85 -1.36 -36.30
N GLY A 73 -0.72 -1.05 -35.65
CA GLY A 73 -0.62 0.02 -34.66
C GLY A 73 -0.16 1.36 -35.24
N ASN A 74 -0.30 2.42 -34.44
CA ASN A 74 0.20 3.77 -34.76
C ASN A 74 1.06 4.28 -33.60
N ILE A 75 2.14 5.01 -33.91
CA ILE A 75 3.02 5.69 -32.95
C ILE A 75 2.27 6.78 -32.18
N ASP A 76 1.28 7.41 -32.80
CA ASP A 76 0.44 8.43 -32.15
C ASP A 76 -0.25 7.90 -30.89
N TYR A 77 -0.60 6.60 -30.88
CA TYR A 77 -1.19 5.89 -29.73
C TYR A 77 -0.26 4.77 -29.30
N PHE A 78 0.80 5.10 -28.57
CA PHE A 78 1.89 4.19 -28.26
C PHE A 78 1.45 2.84 -27.67
N LEU A 79 0.54 2.86 -26.69
CA LEU A 79 -0.04 1.65 -26.07
C LEU A 79 -1.35 1.18 -26.71
N GLY A 80 -1.76 1.81 -27.81
CA GLY A 80 -3.03 1.56 -28.48
C GLY A 80 -4.20 2.32 -27.85
N THR A 81 -5.40 2.02 -28.36
CA THR A 81 -6.65 2.63 -27.91
C THR A 81 -7.65 1.58 -27.44
N ASP A 82 -8.67 2.03 -26.71
CA ASP A 82 -9.81 1.20 -26.31
C ASP A 82 -10.97 1.21 -27.33
N ASP A 83 -12.09 0.60 -26.94
CA ASP A 83 -13.33 0.47 -27.71
C ASP A 83 -14.06 1.79 -27.97
N LEU A 84 -13.68 2.85 -27.26
CA LEU A 84 -14.14 4.22 -27.47
C LEU A 84 -13.08 5.10 -28.15
N GLY A 85 -11.94 4.52 -28.55
CA GLY A 85 -10.84 5.24 -29.19
C GLY A 85 -10.09 6.18 -28.26
N ARG A 86 -10.11 5.91 -26.95
CA ARG A 86 -9.35 6.66 -25.94
C ARG A 86 -7.95 6.07 -25.82
N ASP A 87 -6.96 6.92 -25.61
CA ASP A 87 -5.55 6.51 -25.49
C ASP A 87 -5.30 5.71 -24.19
N ILE A 88 -4.81 4.48 -24.33
CA ILE A 88 -4.56 3.58 -23.19
C ILE A 88 -3.40 4.08 -22.32
N LEU A 89 -2.38 4.72 -22.91
CA LEU A 89 -1.24 5.24 -22.14
C LEU A 89 -1.68 6.35 -21.18
N SER A 90 -2.43 7.32 -21.68
CA SER A 90 -2.98 8.42 -20.89
C SER A 90 -3.89 7.89 -19.78
N ARG A 91 -4.76 6.92 -20.09
CA ARG A 91 -5.65 6.30 -19.11
C ARG A 91 -4.87 5.51 -18.05
N LEU A 92 -3.86 4.72 -18.42
CA LEU A 92 -3.04 3.97 -17.46
C LEU A 92 -2.29 4.89 -16.49
N VAL A 93 -1.68 5.95 -17.01
CA VAL A 93 -0.92 6.93 -16.22
C VAL A 93 -1.85 7.68 -15.27
N ALA A 94 -3.02 8.13 -15.75
CA ALA A 94 -4.02 8.75 -14.88
C ALA A 94 -4.60 7.77 -13.84
N GLY A 95 -4.76 6.50 -14.23
CA GLY A 95 -5.25 5.42 -13.39
C GLY A 95 -4.34 5.07 -12.23
N ALA A 96 -3.03 5.29 -12.36
CA ALA A 96 -2.08 5.12 -11.25
C ALA A 96 -2.50 5.92 -10.01
N ARG A 97 -3.06 7.12 -10.20
CA ARG A 97 -3.59 7.94 -9.11
C ARG A 97 -4.86 7.35 -8.49
N LEU A 98 -5.76 6.84 -9.31
CA LEU A 98 -7.06 6.32 -8.87
C LEU A 98 -6.96 4.95 -8.21
N THR A 99 -5.99 4.13 -8.61
CA THR A 99 -5.76 2.79 -8.05
C THR A 99 -4.67 2.83 -6.98
N PHE A 100 -3.41 3.05 -7.34
CA PHE A 100 -2.28 3.02 -6.40
C PHE A 100 -2.29 4.21 -5.43
N GLY A 101 -2.53 5.43 -5.92
CA GLY A 101 -2.57 6.63 -5.08
C GLY A 101 -3.67 6.58 -4.01
N ASN A 102 -4.87 6.14 -4.39
CA ASN A 102 -5.97 5.95 -3.44
C ASN A 102 -5.73 4.78 -2.48
N ALA A 103 -5.10 3.69 -2.92
CA ALA A 103 -4.69 2.60 -2.03
C ALA A 103 -3.77 3.13 -0.93
N LEU A 104 -2.78 3.96 -1.29
CA LEU A 104 -1.88 4.60 -0.34
C LEU A 104 -2.65 5.45 0.68
N LEU A 105 -3.58 6.30 0.21
CA LEU A 105 -4.40 7.16 1.07
C LEU A 105 -5.21 6.34 2.09
N VAL A 106 -5.94 5.33 1.60
CA VAL A 106 -6.81 4.48 2.42
C VAL A 106 -6.00 3.72 3.48
N VAL A 107 -4.84 3.19 3.10
CA VAL A 107 -3.94 2.48 4.01
C VAL A 107 -3.37 3.42 5.08
N LEU A 108 -2.99 4.65 4.72
CA LEU A 108 -2.51 5.63 5.69
C LEU A 108 -3.59 6.00 6.71
N ILE A 109 -4.83 6.17 6.28
CA ILE A 109 -5.96 6.44 7.17
C ILE A 109 -6.20 5.25 8.10
N ALA A 110 -6.23 4.04 7.55
CA ALA A 110 -6.44 2.80 8.32
C ALA A 110 -5.29 2.53 9.31
N LEU A 111 -4.05 2.84 8.92
CA LEU A 111 -2.86 2.77 9.79
C LEU A 111 -3.02 3.72 10.98
N VAL A 112 -3.34 5.00 10.74
CA VAL A 112 -3.46 5.99 11.83
C VAL A 112 -4.58 5.62 12.79
N ILE A 113 -5.78 5.33 12.28
CA ILE A 113 -6.95 5.01 13.11
C ILE A 113 -6.74 3.66 13.81
N GLY A 114 -6.35 2.63 13.05
CA GLY A 114 -6.20 1.28 13.54
C GLY A 114 -5.07 1.17 14.57
N SER A 115 -3.92 1.78 14.32
CA SER A 115 -2.82 1.78 15.28
C SER A 115 -3.13 2.60 16.53
N ALA A 116 -3.84 3.73 16.42
CA ALA A 116 -4.26 4.48 17.61
C ALA A 116 -5.16 3.64 18.52
N ILE A 117 -6.18 2.98 17.96
CA ILE A 117 -7.07 2.09 18.72
C ILE A 117 -6.30 0.88 19.26
N GLY A 118 -5.42 0.28 18.46
CA GLY A 118 -4.61 -0.88 18.83
C GLY A 118 -3.64 -0.59 19.97
N ILE A 119 -2.98 0.58 19.97
CA ILE A 119 -2.11 1.02 21.08
C ILE A 119 -2.91 1.19 22.37
N LEU A 120 -4.04 1.88 22.30
CA LEU A 120 -4.90 2.10 23.48
C LEU A 120 -5.43 0.77 24.03
N GLY A 121 -5.84 -0.15 23.15
CA GLY A 121 -6.30 -1.49 23.53
C GLY A 121 -5.18 -2.33 24.15
N GLY A 122 -4.00 -2.37 23.52
CA GLY A 122 -2.88 -3.21 23.95
C GLY A 122 -2.26 -2.75 25.27
N MET A 123 -2.31 -1.44 25.56
CA MET A 123 -1.87 -0.89 26.85
C MET A 123 -2.86 -1.12 28.00
N SER A 124 -4.14 -1.35 27.67
CA SER A 124 -5.23 -1.51 28.63
C SER A 124 -5.28 -2.94 29.17
N LYS A 125 -5.63 -3.08 30.45
CA LYS A 125 -5.87 -4.38 31.11
C LYS A 125 -7.37 -4.57 31.39
N GLY A 126 -7.84 -5.82 31.35
CA GLY A 126 -9.17 -6.21 31.84
C GLY A 126 -10.19 -6.61 30.76
N VAL A 127 -11.41 -6.91 31.21
CA VAL A 127 -12.49 -7.53 30.43
C VAL A 127 -12.91 -6.68 29.22
N LYS A 128 -12.95 -5.35 29.35
CA LYS A 128 -13.31 -4.43 28.24
C LYS A 128 -12.37 -4.57 27.04
N SER A 129 -11.06 -4.72 27.30
CA SER A 129 -10.06 -4.95 26.26
C SER A 129 -10.26 -6.31 25.59
N SER A 130 -10.55 -7.35 26.39
CA SER A 130 -10.85 -8.70 25.89
C SER A 130 -12.09 -8.76 24.99
N VAL A 131 -13.16 -8.04 25.36
CA VAL A 131 -14.40 -7.99 24.56
C VAL A 131 -14.18 -7.28 23.24
N LEU A 132 -13.48 -6.13 23.24
CA LEU A 132 -13.13 -5.42 22.02
C LEU A 132 -12.31 -6.31 21.09
N HIS A 133 -11.33 -7.03 21.62
CA HIS A 133 -10.51 -7.94 20.84
C HIS A 133 -11.32 -9.09 20.22
N HIS A 134 -12.25 -9.69 20.95
CA HIS A 134 -13.11 -10.75 20.42
C HIS A 134 -14.05 -10.26 19.31
N LEU A 135 -14.59 -9.04 19.44
CA LEU A 135 -15.38 -8.41 18.38
C LEU A 135 -14.56 -8.21 17.11
N LEU A 136 -13.32 -7.74 17.26
CA LEU A 136 -12.39 -7.56 16.14
C LEU A 136 -12.01 -8.89 15.51
N ASP A 137 -11.73 -9.93 16.29
CA ASP A 137 -11.44 -11.28 15.76
C ASP A 137 -12.63 -11.85 14.98
N THR A 138 -13.86 -11.57 15.43
CA THR A 138 -15.07 -11.99 14.69
C THR A 138 -15.19 -11.26 13.36
N LEU A 139 -14.95 -9.94 13.32
CA LEU A 139 -14.94 -9.16 12.08
C LEU A 139 -13.87 -9.65 11.10
N LEU A 140 -12.70 -10.06 11.62
CA LEU A 140 -11.58 -10.57 10.83
C LEU A 140 -11.78 -11.98 10.27
N SER A 141 -12.86 -12.68 10.67
CA SER A 141 -13.25 -13.92 10.00
C SER A 141 -13.82 -13.68 8.60
N ILE A 142 -14.28 -12.46 8.32
CA ILE A 142 -14.79 -12.03 7.02
C ILE A 142 -13.61 -11.49 6.19
N PRO A 143 -13.40 -11.97 4.95
CA PRO A 143 -12.39 -11.39 4.05
C PRO A 143 -12.58 -9.88 3.86
N SER A 144 -11.49 -9.10 3.81
CA SER A 144 -11.56 -7.63 3.67
C SER A 144 -12.35 -7.20 2.44
N LEU A 145 -12.14 -7.89 1.32
CA LEU A 145 -12.87 -7.67 0.08
C LEU A 145 -14.38 -7.87 0.26
N LEU A 146 -14.78 -8.94 0.95
CA LEU A 146 -16.20 -9.22 1.18
C LEU A 146 -16.84 -8.16 2.08
N LEU A 147 -16.12 -7.73 3.13
CA LEU A 147 -16.56 -6.65 3.99
C LEU A 147 -16.71 -5.34 3.22
N ALA A 148 -15.74 -5.02 2.34
CA ALA A 148 -15.83 -3.85 1.47
C ALA A 148 -17.05 -3.91 0.54
N ILE A 149 -17.31 -5.05 -0.11
CA ILE A 149 -18.48 -5.23 -0.98
C ILE A 149 -19.79 -5.05 -0.20
N ILE A 150 -19.90 -5.59 1.01
CA ILE A 150 -21.09 -5.40 1.86
C ILE A 150 -21.32 -3.92 2.16
N VAL A 151 -20.26 -3.18 2.49
CA VAL A 151 -20.38 -1.75 2.78
C VAL A 151 -20.74 -0.95 1.53
N VAL A 152 -20.13 -1.25 0.37
CA VAL A 152 -20.49 -0.60 -0.91
C VAL A 152 -21.93 -0.91 -1.31
N ALA A 153 -22.43 -2.13 -1.07
CA ALA A 153 -23.82 -2.48 -1.33
C ALA A 153 -24.82 -1.62 -0.53
N ILE A 154 -24.41 -1.14 0.65
CA ILE A 154 -25.22 -0.23 1.49
C ILE A 154 -25.06 1.23 1.03
N LEU A 155 -23.83 1.68 0.75
CA LEU A 155 -23.53 3.07 0.40
C LEU A 155 -23.86 3.42 -1.06
N GLY A 156 -23.97 2.41 -1.93
CA GLY A 156 -24.10 2.56 -3.38
C GLY A 156 -22.74 2.60 -4.09
N PRO A 157 -22.72 2.26 -5.40
CA PRO A 157 -21.51 2.23 -6.20
C PRO A 157 -20.89 3.62 -6.37
N GLY A 158 -19.58 3.66 -6.56
CA GLY A 158 -18.82 4.88 -6.80
C GLY A 158 -17.45 4.85 -6.14
N LEU A 159 -16.51 5.61 -6.72
CA LEU A 159 -15.13 5.64 -6.24
C LEU A 159 -15.06 6.03 -4.77
N PHE A 160 -15.68 7.15 -4.37
CA PHE A 160 -15.61 7.65 -3.00
C PHE A 160 -16.18 6.66 -1.97
N ASN A 161 -17.35 6.09 -2.25
CA ASN A 161 -17.99 5.10 -1.37
C ASN A 161 -17.13 3.83 -1.23
N THR A 162 -16.51 3.41 -2.33
CA THR A 162 -15.56 2.28 -2.34
C THR A 162 -14.34 2.57 -1.48
N LEU A 163 -13.78 3.78 -1.55
CA LEU A 163 -12.64 4.16 -0.69
C LEU A 163 -13.02 4.14 0.80
N ILE A 164 -14.21 4.63 1.15
CA ILE A 164 -14.71 4.55 2.53
C ILE A 164 -14.86 3.08 2.96
N ALA A 165 -15.51 2.26 2.13
CA ALA A 165 -15.75 0.86 2.41
C ALA A 165 -14.45 0.08 2.66
N ILE A 166 -13.46 0.26 1.78
CA ILE A 166 -12.15 -0.37 1.90
C ILE A 166 -11.41 0.16 3.14
N THR A 167 -11.46 1.47 3.42
CA THR A 167 -10.87 2.02 4.67
C THR A 167 -11.45 1.33 5.90
N LEU A 168 -12.77 1.21 5.98
CA LEU A 168 -13.44 0.54 7.11
C LEU A 168 -13.06 -0.94 7.20
N ALA A 169 -12.91 -1.62 6.06
CA ALA A 169 -12.50 -3.02 6.02
C ALA A 169 -11.04 -3.25 6.44
N LEU A 170 -10.16 -2.25 6.24
CA LEU A 170 -8.74 -2.35 6.57
C LEU A 170 -8.38 -1.90 7.99
N ILE A 171 -9.27 -1.20 8.70
CA ILE A 171 -9.05 -0.80 10.09
C ILE A 171 -8.86 -2.01 11.04
N PRO A 172 -9.73 -3.05 11.05
CA PRO A 172 -9.60 -4.15 12.01
C PRO A 172 -8.26 -4.90 11.95
N PRO A 173 -7.68 -5.21 10.76
CA PRO A 173 -6.35 -5.80 10.67
C PRO A 173 -5.26 -4.97 11.36
N PHE A 174 -5.28 -3.64 11.18
CA PHE A 174 -4.33 -2.74 11.84
C PHE A 174 -4.51 -2.70 13.35
N ILE A 175 -5.77 -2.68 13.83
CA ILE A 175 -6.05 -2.71 15.27
C ILE A 175 -5.46 -3.98 15.89
N ARG A 176 -5.73 -5.15 15.32
CA ARG A 176 -5.27 -6.44 15.86
C ARG A 176 -3.75 -6.56 15.81
N ALA A 177 -3.13 -6.22 14.68
CA ALA A 177 -1.67 -6.28 14.54
C ALA A 177 -0.97 -5.37 15.56
N THR A 178 -1.45 -4.13 15.69
CA THR A 178 -0.88 -3.16 16.64
C THR A 178 -1.16 -3.58 18.08
N TYR A 179 -2.37 -4.03 18.40
CA TYR A 179 -2.74 -4.53 19.73
C TYR A 179 -1.80 -5.66 20.17
N ASN A 180 -1.59 -6.66 19.32
CA ASN A 180 -0.77 -7.83 19.66
C ASN A 180 0.69 -7.43 19.91
N ALA A 181 1.26 -6.57 19.06
CA ALA A 181 2.62 -6.07 19.23
C ALA A 181 2.78 -5.26 20.53
N VAL A 182 1.84 -4.35 20.79
CA VAL A 182 1.84 -3.53 22.00
C VAL A 182 1.67 -4.41 23.25
N HIS A 183 0.74 -5.36 23.21
CA HIS A 183 0.48 -6.26 24.33
C HIS A 183 1.71 -7.12 24.65
N ALA A 184 2.38 -7.66 23.63
CA ALA A 184 3.61 -8.43 23.80
C ALA A 184 4.74 -7.56 24.38
N GLU A 185 4.92 -6.34 23.88
CA GLU A 185 5.95 -5.43 24.38
C GLU A 185 5.73 -5.08 25.85
N MET A 186 4.48 -4.89 26.24
CA MET A 186 4.06 -4.52 27.59
C MET A 186 4.30 -5.59 28.65
N GLN A 187 4.60 -6.83 28.24
CA GLN A 187 4.93 -7.94 29.13
C GLN A 187 6.44 -8.06 29.41
N LYS A 188 7.29 -7.30 28.71
CA LYS A 188 8.75 -7.37 28.90
C LYS A 188 9.20 -6.77 30.24
N GLU A 189 10.24 -7.37 30.83
CA GLU A 189 10.74 -7.02 32.18
C GLU A 189 11.14 -5.55 32.32
N TYR A 190 11.77 -4.98 31.29
CA TYR A 190 12.22 -3.58 31.33
C TYR A 190 11.04 -2.58 31.38
N ILE A 191 9.88 -2.94 30.79
CA ILE A 191 8.65 -2.15 30.91
C ILE A 191 8.08 -2.24 32.31
N ILE A 192 8.11 -3.44 32.91
CA ILE A 192 7.66 -3.66 34.28
C ILE A 192 8.53 -2.86 35.25
N ALA A 193 9.85 -2.90 35.11
CA ALA A 193 10.79 -2.10 35.90
C ALA A 193 10.52 -0.59 35.74
N SER A 194 10.39 -0.10 34.50
CA SER A 194 10.08 1.31 34.23
C SER A 194 8.76 1.79 34.87
N ARG A 195 7.77 0.90 35.00
CA ARG A 195 6.50 1.17 35.70
C ARG A 195 6.68 1.23 37.21
N LEU A 196 7.50 0.35 37.79
CA LEU A 196 7.82 0.38 39.21
C LEU A 196 8.56 1.67 39.59
N ASP A 197 9.36 2.21 38.67
CA ASP A 197 10.01 3.52 38.80
C ASP A 197 9.05 4.72 38.62
N GLY A 198 7.74 4.47 38.45
CA GLY A 198 6.72 5.52 38.36
C GLY A 198 6.62 6.20 37.00
N SER A 199 7.14 5.60 35.92
CA SER A 199 7.04 6.19 34.58
C SER A 199 5.59 6.30 34.11
N PRO A 200 5.13 7.48 33.65
CA PRO A 200 3.76 7.65 33.21
C PRO A 200 3.49 6.87 31.91
N PRO A 201 2.24 6.42 31.66
CA PRO A 201 1.90 5.61 30.48
C PRO A 201 2.30 6.25 29.15
N GLN A 202 2.17 7.57 29.01
CA GLN A 202 2.54 8.31 27.81
C GLN A 202 4.05 8.23 27.51
N ARG A 203 4.88 8.22 28.56
CA ARG A 203 6.35 8.08 28.43
C ARG A 203 6.71 6.67 27.97
N ILE A 204 6.09 5.65 28.58
CA ILE A 204 6.26 4.25 28.18
C ILE A 204 5.83 4.07 26.72
N MET A 205 4.68 4.61 26.33
CA MET A 205 4.19 4.54 24.96
C MET A 205 5.20 5.12 23.96
N ARG A 206 5.70 6.34 24.18
CA ARG A 206 6.55 7.03 23.20
C ARG A 206 7.99 6.51 23.17
N LEU A 207 8.58 6.20 24.33
CA LEU A 207 9.99 5.85 24.44
C LEU A 207 10.25 4.35 24.41
N ALA A 208 9.26 3.54 24.76
CA ALA A 208 9.44 2.10 24.89
C ALA A 208 8.56 1.32 23.91
N ILE A 209 7.29 1.66 23.73
CA ILE A 209 6.41 0.87 22.86
C ILE A 209 6.59 1.25 21.39
N LEU A 210 6.37 2.52 21.04
CA LEU A 210 6.36 3.01 19.66
C LEU A 210 7.62 2.63 18.87
N PRO A 211 8.86 2.84 19.37
CA PRO A 211 10.06 2.45 18.63
C PRO A 211 10.18 0.93 18.45
N ASN A 212 9.70 0.12 19.39
CA ASN A 212 9.81 -1.34 19.34
C ASN A 212 8.74 -2.01 18.45
N ILE A 213 7.65 -1.32 18.12
CA ILE A 213 6.60 -1.87 17.25
C ILE A 213 6.68 -1.38 15.79
N VAL A 214 7.66 -0.54 15.45
CA VAL A 214 7.82 0.02 14.08
C VAL A 214 7.93 -1.10 13.04
N GLU A 215 8.68 -2.16 13.31
CA GLU A 215 8.80 -3.32 12.41
C GLU A 215 7.43 -3.95 12.11
N THR A 216 6.59 -4.09 13.13
CA THR A 216 5.23 -4.62 12.96
C THR A 216 4.38 -3.68 12.11
N LEU A 217 4.42 -2.37 12.40
CA LEU A 217 3.64 -1.38 11.65
C LEU A 217 4.04 -1.31 10.18
N VAL A 218 5.35 -1.31 9.88
CA VAL A 218 5.85 -1.28 8.50
C VAL A 218 5.47 -2.55 7.73
N THR A 219 5.67 -3.72 8.36
CA THR A 219 5.32 -5.01 7.74
C THR A 219 3.82 -5.10 7.48
N GLN A 220 3.00 -4.67 8.44
CA GLN A 220 1.55 -4.65 8.29
C GLN A 220 1.12 -3.67 7.19
N THR A 221 1.70 -2.47 7.16
CA THR A 221 1.40 -1.44 6.15
C THR A 221 1.66 -1.96 4.74
N THR A 222 2.79 -2.64 4.52
CA THR A 222 3.13 -3.20 3.21
C THR A 222 2.10 -4.23 2.75
N ARG A 223 1.75 -5.18 3.62
CA ARG A 223 0.77 -6.23 3.30
C ARG A 223 -0.60 -5.64 3.01
N THR A 224 -1.02 -4.68 3.83
CA THR A 224 -2.31 -4.01 3.68
C THR A 224 -2.35 -3.11 2.45
N LEU A 225 -1.23 -2.51 2.03
CA LEU A 225 -1.15 -1.74 0.79
C LEU A 225 -1.34 -2.64 -0.44
N SER A 226 -0.67 -3.79 -0.47
CA SER A 226 -0.89 -4.81 -1.52
C SER A 226 -2.35 -5.27 -1.57
N ALA A 227 -2.95 -5.54 -0.41
CA ALA A 227 -4.37 -5.91 -0.33
C ALA A 227 -5.29 -4.77 -0.80
N ALA A 228 -5.02 -3.52 -0.42
CA ALA A 228 -5.82 -2.36 -0.82
C ALA A 228 -5.80 -2.14 -2.34
N ILE A 229 -4.64 -2.29 -3.00
CA ILE A 229 -4.53 -2.19 -4.46
C ILE A 229 -5.44 -3.23 -5.13
N LEU A 230 -5.39 -4.48 -4.65
CA LEU A 230 -6.22 -5.57 -5.16
C LEU A 230 -7.70 -5.36 -4.85
N ASP A 231 -8.05 -4.91 -3.64
CA ASP A 231 -9.43 -4.68 -3.22
C ASP A 231 -10.07 -3.53 -4.03
N ILE A 232 -9.35 -2.42 -4.25
CA ILE A 232 -9.81 -1.31 -5.11
C ILE A 232 -10.04 -1.81 -6.54
N SER A 233 -9.07 -2.54 -7.09
CA SER A 233 -9.17 -3.06 -8.46
C SER A 233 -10.30 -4.09 -8.59
N ALA A 234 -10.51 -4.95 -7.59
CA ALA A 234 -11.56 -5.96 -7.58
C ALA A 234 -12.95 -5.31 -7.48
N VAL A 235 -13.14 -4.33 -6.59
CA VAL A 235 -14.41 -3.61 -6.47
C VAL A 235 -14.68 -2.77 -7.73
N GLY A 236 -13.65 -2.16 -8.33
CA GLY A 236 -13.71 -1.50 -9.63
C GLY A 236 -14.14 -2.46 -10.74
N PHE A 237 -13.52 -3.63 -10.80
CA PHE A 237 -13.85 -4.67 -11.78
C PHE A 237 -15.28 -5.20 -11.63
N LEU A 238 -15.79 -5.28 -10.40
CA LEU A 238 -17.18 -5.68 -10.13
C LEU A 238 -18.21 -4.58 -10.46
N GLY A 239 -17.78 -3.43 -11.00
CA GLY A 239 -18.65 -2.30 -11.33
C GLY A 239 -19.17 -1.52 -10.11
N LEU A 240 -18.65 -1.84 -8.92
CA LEU A 240 -19.01 -1.18 -7.66
C LEU A 240 -18.10 0.02 -7.34
N GLY A 241 -16.93 0.07 -7.96
CA GLY A 241 -15.88 1.07 -7.75
C GLY A 241 -16.03 2.33 -8.59
N ALA A 242 -14.91 2.76 -9.16
CA ALA A 242 -14.88 3.89 -10.10
C ALA A 242 -15.83 3.64 -11.27
N GLN A 243 -16.52 4.69 -11.69
CA GLN A 243 -17.47 4.62 -12.79
C GLN A 243 -16.89 5.32 -14.02
N SER A 244 -17.23 4.82 -15.21
CA SER A 244 -16.85 5.46 -16.47
C SER A 244 -17.28 6.94 -16.45
N PRO A 245 -16.40 7.90 -16.81
CA PRO A 245 -15.20 7.71 -17.63
C PRO A 245 -13.87 7.55 -16.87
N GLN A 246 -13.90 7.44 -15.52
CA GLN A 246 -12.70 7.42 -14.69
C GLN A 246 -11.79 6.23 -15.01
N PRO A 247 -10.49 6.46 -15.30
CA PRO A 247 -9.58 5.39 -15.73
C PRO A 247 -8.97 4.63 -14.54
N GLU A 248 -9.77 4.10 -13.63
CA GLU A 248 -9.28 3.19 -12.58
C GLU A 248 -8.94 1.84 -13.20
N TRP A 249 -7.79 1.22 -12.84
CA TRP A 249 -7.29 0.04 -13.53
C TRP A 249 -8.24 -1.18 -13.45
N GLY A 250 -8.93 -1.39 -12.33
CA GLY A 250 -9.95 -2.43 -12.20
C GLY A 250 -11.18 -2.19 -13.08
N ALA A 251 -11.67 -0.96 -13.12
CA ALA A 251 -12.76 -0.57 -14.03
C ALA A 251 -12.34 -0.70 -15.50
N MET A 252 -11.10 -0.30 -15.86
CA MET A 252 -10.56 -0.50 -17.21
C MET A 252 -10.52 -1.98 -17.62
N LEU A 253 -10.16 -2.88 -16.69
CA LEU A 253 -10.20 -4.32 -16.93
C LEU A 253 -11.62 -4.82 -17.21
N ALA A 254 -12.61 -4.33 -16.46
CA ALA A 254 -14.01 -4.73 -16.63
C ALA A 254 -14.59 -4.23 -17.94
N ASP A 255 -14.35 -2.96 -18.29
CA ASP A 255 -14.82 -2.36 -19.54
C ASP A 255 -14.33 -3.15 -20.78
N SER A 256 -13.17 -3.79 -20.67
CA SER A 256 -12.51 -4.48 -21.78
C SER A 256 -12.51 -6.01 -21.68
N SER A 257 -13.16 -6.62 -20.67
CA SER A 257 -13.06 -8.07 -20.44
C SER A 257 -13.57 -8.90 -21.62
N ASP A 258 -14.63 -8.42 -22.27
CA ASP A 258 -15.27 -9.09 -23.41
C ASP A 258 -14.47 -8.92 -24.71
N LEU A 259 -13.51 -7.99 -24.72
CA LEU A 259 -12.69 -7.63 -25.88
C LEU A 259 -11.32 -8.30 -25.87
N ILE A 260 -11.03 -9.18 -24.89
CA ILE A 260 -9.70 -9.78 -24.72
C ILE A 260 -9.17 -10.50 -25.97
N TYR A 261 -10.06 -11.10 -26.77
CA TYR A 261 -9.70 -11.79 -28.01
C TYR A 261 -9.47 -10.83 -29.20
N LEU A 262 -10.02 -9.62 -29.15
CA LEU A 262 -9.92 -8.61 -30.20
C LEU A 262 -8.78 -7.62 -29.92
N ALA A 263 -8.71 -7.12 -28.69
CA ALA A 263 -7.77 -6.09 -28.25
C ALA A 263 -7.12 -6.49 -26.92
N PRO A 264 -6.24 -7.51 -26.90
CA PRO A 264 -5.67 -8.04 -25.64
C PRO A 264 -4.88 -7.00 -24.83
N TRP A 265 -4.37 -5.93 -25.44
CA TRP A 265 -3.63 -4.86 -24.73
C TRP A 265 -4.53 -4.09 -23.74
N THR A 266 -5.82 -3.95 -24.03
CA THR A 266 -6.75 -3.20 -23.17
C THR A 266 -6.98 -3.88 -21.83
N VAL A 267 -6.83 -5.21 -21.77
CA VAL A 267 -6.91 -6.00 -20.53
C VAL A 267 -5.52 -6.25 -19.93
N THR A 268 -4.53 -6.62 -20.76
CA THR A 268 -3.21 -7.02 -20.25
C THR A 268 -2.44 -5.86 -19.64
N LEU A 269 -2.55 -4.64 -20.19
CA LEU A 269 -1.78 -3.49 -19.68
C LEU A 269 -2.27 -3.02 -18.28
N PRO A 270 -3.58 -2.81 -18.02
CA PRO A 270 -4.04 -2.52 -16.65
C PRO A 270 -3.73 -3.66 -15.67
N GLY A 271 -3.88 -4.92 -16.10
CA GLY A 271 -3.54 -6.08 -15.28
C GLY A 271 -2.05 -6.11 -14.90
N MET A 272 -1.16 -5.81 -15.84
CA MET A 272 0.28 -5.68 -15.57
C MET A 272 0.59 -4.49 -14.65
N ALA A 273 -0.13 -3.36 -14.77
CA ALA A 273 0.06 -2.22 -13.88
C ALA A 273 -0.30 -2.55 -12.42
N ILE A 274 -1.41 -3.27 -12.21
CA ILE A 274 -1.81 -3.79 -10.89
C ILE A 274 -0.74 -4.76 -10.35
N LEU A 275 -0.34 -5.76 -11.16
CA LEU A 275 0.66 -6.75 -10.78
C LEU A 275 1.99 -6.09 -10.40
N PHE A 276 2.46 -5.15 -11.23
CA PHE A 276 3.68 -4.39 -10.99
C PHE A 276 3.61 -3.62 -9.68
N SER A 277 2.50 -2.94 -9.41
CA SER A 277 2.30 -2.15 -8.18
C SER A 277 2.36 -3.02 -6.92
N VAL A 278 1.71 -4.19 -6.95
CA VAL A 278 1.73 -5.15 -5.85
C VAL A 278 3.13 -5.74 -5.66
N LEU A 279 3.79 -6.15 -6.74
CA LEU A 279 5.13 -6.75 -6.69
C LEU A 279 6.14 -5.77 -6.09
N VAL A 280 6.17 -4.55 -6.61
CA VAL A 280 7.11 -3.51 -6.18
C VAL A 280 6.89 -3.12 -4.72
N THR A 281 5.63 -2.99 -4.29
CA THR A 281 5.30 -2.73 -2.89
C THR A 281 5.80 -3.84 -1.97
N ASN A 282 5.58 -5.11 -2.33
CA ASN A 282 6.05 -6.24 -1.53
C ASN A 282 7.58 -6.35 -1.47
N LEU A 283 8.28 -6.12 -2.60
CA LEU A 283 9.74 -6.11 -2.62
C LEU A 283 10.32 -5.05 -1.67
N VAL A 284 9.75 -3.84 -1.68
CA VAL A 284 10.20 -2.76 -0.80
C VAL A 284 9.96 -3.13 0.67
N GLY A 285 8.77 -3.62 1.00
CA GLY A 285 8.45 -3.96 2.39
C GLY A 285 9.24 -5.15 2.94
N GLU A 286 9.53 -6.17 2.13
CA GLU A 286 10.41 -7.26 2.58
C GLU A 286 11.82 -6.76 2.83
N GLY A 287 12.36 -5.91 1.95
CA GLY A 287 13.67 -5.30 2.18
C GLY A 287 13.71 -4.47 3.47
N ILE A 288 12.67 -3.67 3.76
CA ILE A 288 12.64 -2.85 4.99
C ILE A 288 12.57 -3.76 6.22
N ARG A 289 11.78 -4.84 6.15
CA ARG A 289 11.66 -5.82 7.23
C ARG A 289 12.98 -6.52 7.51
N GLU A 290 13.69 -6.98 6.48
CA GLU A 290 15.02 -7.58 6.63
C GLU A 290 15.99 -6.59 7.28
N ALA A 291 16.01 -5.35 6.80
CA ALA A 291 16.90 -4.31 7.30
C ALA A 291 16.61 -3.87 8.75
N LEU A 292 15.34 -3.90 9.18
CA LEU A 292 14.95 -3.58 10.55
C LEU A 292 15.35 -4.69 11.52
N LYS A 293 15.33 -5.96 11.09
CA LYS A 293 15.78 -7.07 11.92
C LYS A 293 17.28 -7.03 12.13
N GLU A 294 18.05 -6.85 11.06
CA GLU A 294 19.53 -6.79 11.15
C GLU A 294 20.03 -5.57 11.95
N GLY A 295 19.27 -4.47 12.01
CA GLY A 295 19.64 -3.29 12.80
C GLY A 295 19.30 -3.37 14.29
N ASN A 296 18.53 -4.39 14.71
CA ASN A 296 18.13 -4.61 16.10
C ASN A 296 18.92 -5.75 16.79
N ASP A 297 19.75 -6.48 16.03
CA ASP A 297 20.68 -7.52 16.50
C ASP A 297 22.09 -6.93 16.78
#